data_AF-A0A7X6VDH8-F1
#
_entry.id   AF-A0A7X6VDH8-F1
#
_cell.length_a   1.000
_cell.length_b   1.000
_cell.length_c   1.000
_cell.angle_alpha   90.00
_cell.angle_beta   90.00
_cell.angle_gamma   90.00
#
_symmetry.space_group_name_H-M   'P 1'
#
loop_
_entity.id
_entity.type
_entity.pdbx_description
1 polymer ?
#
loop_
_entity_poly.entity_id
_entity_poly.type
_entity_poly.pdbx_seq_one_letter_code
_entity_poly.pdbx_strand_id
1 'polypeptide(L)'
;MAEKYAVRNIRLCTKDCLCLYVCPTGASNTENSIIDVANCIGCGDCADACPSGAISMVPREYPQQQPKTDEVLNTMNALLRSKAEQESIASGLSGRLAKAIEKSNRFMAEDIVREAGYMLPQSQNTKEFLESLLVKKQPEGFPTELVKKLLNSLKNEYISEEKNMKKYRCTVCGYIHEGDLTEDFKCPRCKQPASAFELVEEKAESVNKYAGTKTEKNLQDAFAGESQARNKYTYFANIAQREGYDQLSEIFLKTARNEQEHARIWFEELGGLGNTAGNLLAAAEGENYEWTDMYDRFAKDAEEEGFKDLAARFRRVAAIEKSHEERYRALLKNVEMQQVFEKGEEAMWECRICGHFVMGKKAPEVCPVCKYAKCFFEIRCENY
;
A
#
# COMPACT_ATOMS: atom_id res chain seq x y z
N MET A 1 -18.23 -21.12 32.38
CA MET A 1 -18.90 -21.00 31.07
C MET A 1 -19.15 -19.53 30.83
N ALA A 2 -18.89 -19.01 29.62
CA ALA A 2 -19.19 -17.63 29.29
C ALA A 2 -20.68 -17.36 29.54
N GLU A 3 -21.01 -16.21 30.13
CA GLU A 3 -22.39 -15.79 30.31
C GLU A 3 -23.03 -15.66 28.92
N LYS A 4 -24.14 -16.35 28.66
CA LYS A 4 -24.81 -16.36 27.35
C LYS A 4 -26.18 -15.72 27.43
N TYR A 5 -26.69 -15.24 26.32
CA TYR A 5 -28.08 -14.83 26.17
C TYR A 5 -28.65 -15.35 24.85
N ALA A 6 -29.97 -15.46 24.78
CA ALA A 6 -30.64 -15.94 23.60
C ALA A 6 -30.84 -14.79 22.58
N VAL A 7 -30.68 -15.09 21.29
CA VAL A 7 -31.00 -14.17 20.18
C VAL A 7 -31.95 -14.89 19.21
N ARG A 8 -32.93 -14.16 18.68
CA ARG A 8 -33.91 -14.70 17.72
C ARG A 8 -33.66 -14.15 16.31
N ASN A 9 -33.48 -15.04 15.34
CA ASN A 9 -33.53 -14.71 13.92
C ASN A 9 -34.98 -14.70 13.43
N ILE A 10 -35.54 -13.50 13.28
CA ILE A 10 -36.95 -13.32 12.89
C ILE A 10 -37.25 -13.95 11.51
N ARG A 11 -36.27 -14.03 10.61
CA ARG A 11 -36.47 -14.62 9.26
C ARG A 11 -36.67 -16.14 9.30
N LEU A 12 -36.13 -16.81 10.32
CA LEU A 12 -36.26 -18.26 10.51
C LEU A 12 -37.42 -18.62 11.44
N CYS A 13 -38.04 -17.63 12.08
CA CYS A 13 -39.10 -17.86 13.06
C CYS A 13 -40.41 -18.26 12.36
N THR A 14 -40.91 -19.45 12.66
CA THR A 14 -42.17 -20.02 12.15
C THR A 14 -43.39 -19.62 12.98
N LYS A 15 -43.20 -18.88 14.08
CA LYS A 15 -44.26 -18.40 15.00
C LYS A 15 -45.03 -19.51 15.73
N ASP A 16 -44.40 -20.64 15.98
CA ASP A 16 -44.96 -21.72 16.83
C ASP A 16 -45.02 -21.34 18.32
N CYS A 17 -44.38 -20.23 18.71
CA CYS A 17 -44.43 -19.60 20.03
C CYS A 17 -44.03 -20.47 21.24
N LEU A 18 -43.51 -21.69 21.04
CA LEU A 18 -43.10 -22.58 22.14
C LEU A 18 -42.04 -21.94 23.06
N CYS A 19 -41.13 -21.15 22.47
CA CYS A 19 -40.13 -20.36 23.19
C CYS A 19 -40.69 -19.37 24.22
N LEU A 20 -41.97 -18.97 24.12
CA LEU A 20 -42.65 -18.11 25.08
C LEU A 20 -43.02 -18.88 26.34
N TYR A 21 -43.49 -20.12 26.17
CA TYR A 21 -43.96 -20.97 27.27
C TYR A 21 -42.82 -21.58 28.08
N VAL A 22 -41.68 -21.86 27.45
CA VAL A 22 -40.53 -22.47 28.13
C VAL A 22 -39.58 -21.45 28.76
N CYS A 23 -39.80 -20.14 28.55
CA CYS A 23 -38.89 -19.11 29.07
C CYS A 23 -39.23 -18.78 30.53
N PRO A 24 -38.37 -19.10 31.51
CA PRO A 24 -38.70 -18.95 32.93
C PRO A 24 -38.77 -17.48 33.39
N THR A 25 -38.15 -16.56 32.65
CA THR A 25 -38.11 -15.13 32.98
C THR A 25 -38.99 -14.26 32.09
N GLY A 26 -39.65 -14.85 31.09
CA GLY A 26 -40.40 -14.09 30.08
C GLY A 26 -39.54 -13.28 29.12
N ALA A 27 -38.21 -13.43 29.11
CA ALA A 27 -37.30 -12.70 28.21
C ALA A 27 -37.60 -12.90 26.71
N SER A 28 -38.21 -14.01 26.32
CA SER A 28 -38.60 -14.28 24.93
C SER A 28 -39.94 -13.64 24.54
N ASN A 29 -40.69 -13.10 25.51
CA ASN A 29 -42.05 -12.61 25.40
C ASN A 29 -42.09 -11.07 25.28
N THR A 30 -41.65 -10.58 24.13
CA THR A 30 -41.73 -9.15 23.78
C THR A 30 -42.64 -8.94 22.57
N GLU A 31 -43.30 -7.79 22.50
CA GLU A 31 -44.18 -7.43 21.38
C GLU A 31 -43.50 -7.46 20.01
N ASN A 32 -42.21 -7.11 19.96
CA ASN A 32 -41.43 -7.06 18.72
C ASN A 32 -40.70 -8.36 18.39
N SER A 33 -40.95 -9.44 19.13
CA SER A 33 -40.25 -10.73 18.96
C SER A 33 -38.71 -10.64 19.12
N ILE A 34 -38.22 -9.64 19.85
CA ILE A 34 -36.80 -9.44 20.18
C ILE A 34 -36.57 -9.97 21.59
N ILE A 35 -35.55 -10.80 21.80
CA ILE A 35 -35.30 -11.32 23.15
C ILE A 35 -34.78 -10.19 24.04
N ASP A 36 -35.41 -10.01 25.20
CA ASP A 36 -34.97 -9.06 26.22
C ASP A 36 -33.70 -9.58 26.92
N VAL A 37 -32.58 -8.98 26.55
CA VAL A 37 -31.24 -9.36 27.04
C VAL A 37 -31.04 -9.04 28.53
N ALA A 38 -31.78 -8.06 29.07
CA ALA A 38 -31.70 -7.70 30.48
C ALA A 38 -32.37 -8.76 31.37
N ASN A 39 -33.47 -9.34 30.88
CA ASN A 39 -34.22 -10.38 31.57
C ASN A 39 -33.79 -11.82 31.20
N CYS A 40 -32.91 -11.99 30.21
CA CYS A 40 -32.42 -13.30 29.79
C CYS A 40 -31.32 -13.80 30.73
N ILE A 41 -31.57 -14.94 31.39
CA ILE A 41 -30.62 -15.61 32.30
C ILE A 41 -29.69 -16.61 31.60
N GLY A 42 -29.80 -16.77 30.28
CA GLY A 42 -28.90 -17.61 29.50
C GLY A 42 -29.11 -19.12 29.61
N CYS A 43 -30.26 -19.59 30.09
CA CYS A 43 -30.53 -21.01 30.35
C CYS A 43 -30.55 -21.90 29.09
N GLY A 44 -30.99 -21.38 27.95
CA GLY A 44 -31.01 -22.13 26.68
C GLY A 44 -32.36 -22.78 26.33
N ASP A 45 -33.30 -22.89 27.27
CA ASP A 45 -34.57 -23.61 27.07
C ASP A 45 -35.34 -23.16 25.81
N CYS A 46 -35.34 -21.86 25.54
CA CYS A 46 -35.99 -21.30 24.36
C CYS A 46 -35.31 -21.66 23.01
N ALA A 47 -33.99 -21.90 23.02
CA ALA A 47 -33.24 -22.37 21.86
C ALA A 47 -33.53 -23.85 21.60
N ASP A 48 -33.49 -24.68 22.65
CA ASP A 48 -33.72 -26.13 22.56
C ASP A 48 -35.16 -26.45 22.15
N ALA A 49 -36.13 -25.65 22.62
CA ALA A 49 -37.53 -25.79 22.26
C ALA A 49 -37.89 -25.19 20.89
N CYS A 50 -36.97 -24.52 20.17
CA CYS A 50 -37.29 -23.85 18.92
C CYS A 50 -37.29 -24.84 17.74
N PRO A 51 -38.46 -25.23 17.18
CA PRO A 51 -38.51 -26.26 16.14
C PRO A 51 -37.87 -25.81 14.83
N SER A 52 -37.87 -24.50 14.55
CA SER A 52 -37.25 -23.93 13.35
C SER A 52 -35.77 -23.57 13.53
N GLY A 53 -35.21 -23.77 14.73
CA GLY A 53 -33.83 -23.35 15.04
C GLY A 53 -33.62 -21.84 14.98
N ALA A 54 -34.69 -21.04 15.07
CA ALA A 54 -34.62 -19.58 14.97
C ALA A 54 -33.98 -18.89 16.18
N ILE A 55 -33.74 -19.61 17.28
CA ILE A 55 -33.14 -19.06 18.50
C ILE A 55 -31.78 -19.69 18.71
N SER A 56 -30.77 -18.87 18.98
CA SER A 56 -29.39 -19.30 19.24
C SER A 56 -28.86 -18.66 20.52
N MET A 57 -28.03 -19.41 21.25
CA MET A 57 -27.34 -18.91 22.44
C MET A 57 -26.01 -18.29 22.06
N VAL A 58 -25.87 -16.98 22.30
CA VAL A 58 -24.64 -16.24 22.02
C VAL A 58 -23.98 -15.79 23.33
N PRO A 59 -22.65 -15.71 23.39
CA PRO A 59 -21.98 -15.19 24.58
C PRO A 59 -22.23 -13.68 24.75
N ARG A 60 -22.32 -13.20 26.00
CA ARG A 60 -22.36 -11.77 26.34
C ARG A 60 -21.05 -11.09 26.00
N GLU A 61 -19.94 -11.78 26.26
CA GLU A 61 -18.60 -11.38 25.86
C GLU A 61 -18.10 -12.35 24.80
N TYR A 62 -17.96 -11.87 23.56
CA TYR A 62 -17.38 -12.67 22.50
C TYR A 62 -15.89 -12.89 22.79
N PRO A 63 -15.37 -14.11 22.55
CA PRO A 63 -13.94 -14.37 22.71
C PRO A 63 -13.15 -13.44 21.79
N GLN A 64 -11.95 -13.05 22.23
CA GLN A 64 -11.03 -12.30 21.39
C GLN A 64 -10.79 -13.07 20.09
N GLN A 65 -10.94 -12.37 18.96
CA GLN A 65 -10.72 -12.97 17.67
C GLN A 65 -9.28 -13.46 17.57
N GLN A 66 -9.13 -14.75 17.28
CA GLN A 66 -7.81 -15.32 17.10
C GLN A 66 -7.16 -14.75 15.83
N PRO A 67 -5.89 -14.35 15.87
CA PRO A 67 -5.19 -13.90 14.68
C PRO A 67 -5.16 -15.04 13.66
N LYS A 68 -5.42 -14.69 12.38
CA LYS A 68 -5.23 -15.62 11.28
C LYS A 68 -3.74 -15.68 10.96
N THR A 69 -3.23 -16.87 10.66
CA THR A 69 -1.85 -17.06 10.21
C THR A 69 -1.60 -16.30 8.91
N ASP A 70 -0.35 -15.89 8.66
CA ASP A 70 0.04 -15.18 7.43
C ASP A 70 -0.34 -15.94 6.16
N GLU A 71 -0.25 -17.27 6.16
CA GLU A 71 -0.67 -18.12 5.02
C GLU A 71 -2.16 -17.94 4.67
N VAL A 72 -3.01 -17.92 5.69
CA VAL A 72 -4.46 -17.70 5.56
C VAL A 72 -4.72 -16.28 5.07
N LEU A 73 -4.06 -15.27 5.66
CA LEU A 73 -4.20 -13.88 5.24
C LEU A 73 -3.77 -13.67 3.78
N ASN A 74 -2.64 -14.26 3.37
CA ASN A 74 -2.14 -14.20 2.00
C ASN A 74 -3.11 -14.84 1.01
N THR A 75 -3.69 -15.99 1.37
CA THR A 75 -4.69 -16.68 0.55
C THR A 75 -5.96 -15.83 0.41
N MET A 76 -6.43 -15.24 1.51
CA MET A 76 -7.58 -14.35 1.51
C MET A 76 -7.34 -13.09 0.68
N ASN A 77 -6.17 -12.48 0.78
CA ASN A 77 -5.78 -11.32 -0.03
C ASN A 77 -5.67 -11.67 -1.52
N ALA A 78 -5.18 -12.86 -1.88
CA ALA A 78 -5.18 -13.34 -3.26
C ALA A 78 -6.62 -13.52 -3.79
N LEU A 79 -7.51 -14.13 -2.99
CA LEU A 79 -8.90 -14.31 -3.36
C LEU A 79 -9.65 -12.98 -3.49
N LEU A 80 -9.40 -12.04 -2.58
CA LEU A 80 -9.94 -10.68 -2.62
C LEU A 80 -9.57 -9.99 -3.93
N ARG A 81 -8.28 -9.98 -4.30
CA ARG A 81 -7.81 -9.38 -5.56
C ARG A 81 -8.49 -10.01 -6.77
N SER A 82 -8.63 -11.33 -6.77
CA SER A 82 -9.35 -12.04 -7.83
C SER A 82 -10.81 -11.63 -7.92
N LYS A 83 -11.50 -11.43 -6.79
CA LYS A 83 -12.89 -10.98 -6.77
C LYS A 83 -13.05 -9.54 -7.24
N ALA A 84 -12.16 -8.64 -6.82
CA ALA A 84 -12.15 -7.26 -7.29
C ALA A 84 -11.89 -7.16 -8.80
N GLU A 85 -10.97 -7.97 -9.34
CA GLU A 85 -10.72 -8.03 -10.79
C GLU A 85 -11.95 -8.54 -11.56
N GLN A 86 -12.59 -9.61 -11.09
CA GLN A 86 -13.80 -10.14 -11.71
C GLN A 86 -14.98 -9.17 -11.61
N GLU A 87 -15.10 -8.41 -10.52
CA GLU A 87 -16.07 -7.32 -10.39
C GLU A 87 -15.83 -6.23 -11.44
N SER A 88 -14.56 -5.79 -11.58
CA SER A 88 -14.18 -4.76 -12.55
C SER A 88 -14.44 -5.20 -14.00
N ILE A 89 -14.15 -6.46 -14.34
CA ILE A 89 -14.47 -7.01 -15.65
C ILE A 89 -15.99 -7.03 -15.86
N ALA A 90 -16.75 -7.48 -14.87
CA ALA A 90 -18.21 -7.59 -14.96
C ALA A 90 -18.91 -6.22 -15.08
N SER A 91 -18.38 -5.18 -14.44
CA SER A 91 -18.95 -3.83 -14.51
C SER A 91 -18.80 -3.19 -15.90
N GLY A 92 -17.78 -3.60 -16.67
CA GLY A 92 -17.57 -3.18 -18.07
C GLY A 92 -18.48 -3.89 -19.08
N LEU A 93 -19.23 -4.91 -18.67
CA LEU A 93 -20.09 -5.70 -19.56
C LEU A 93 -21.57 -5.31 -19.41
N SER A 94 -22.31 -5.35 -20.52
CA SER A 94 -23.76 -5.09 -20.51
C SER A 94 -24.56 -6.37 -20.27
N GLY A 95 -25.73 -6.23 -19.65
CA GLY A 95 -26.69 -7.33 -19.46
C GLY A 95 -26.92 -7.75 -18.01
N ARG A 96 -27.99 -8.53 -17.79
CA ARG A 96 -28.45 -8.93 -16.45
C ARG A 96 -27.46 -9.86 -15.74
N LEU A 97 -26.81 -10.75 -16.48
CA LEU A 97 -25.82 -11.67 -15.93
C LEU A 97 -24.56 -10.92 -15.43
N ALA A 98 -24.06 -9.96 -16.22
CA ALA A 98 -22.92 -9.13 -15.85
C ALA A 98 -23.17 -8.37 -14.53
N LYS A 99 -24.34 -7.71 -14.40
CA LYS A 99 -24.73 -7.05 -13.14
C LYS A 99 -24.84 -8.01 -11.94
N ALA A 100 -25.30 -9.24 -12.16
CA ALA A 100 -25.38 -10.24 -11.10
C ALA A 100 -23.98 -10.71 -10.65
N ILE A 101 -23.06 -10.90 -11.59
CA ILE A 101 -21.67 -11.28 -11.33
C ILE A 101 -20.92 -10.16 -10.60
N GLU A 102 -21.05 -8.91 -11.07
CA GLU A 102 -20.49 -7.72 -10.41
C GLU A 102 -20.92 -7.67 -8.93
N LYS A 103 -22.23 -7.77 -8.67
CA LYS A 103 -22.77 -7.73 -7.32
C LYS A 103 -22.32 -8.92 -6.46
N SER A 104 -22.26 -10.12 -7.03
CA SER A 104 -21.79 -11.32 -6.33
C SER A 104 -20.32 -11.21 -5.94
N ASN A 105 -19.46 -10.75 -6.84
CA ASN A 105 -18.03 -10.62 -6.57
C ASN A 105 -17.74 -9.53 -5.53
N ARG A 106 -18.47 -8.42 -5.57
CA ARG A 106 -18.41 -7.37 -4.53
C ARG A 106 -18.73 -7.92 -3.15
N PHE A 107 -19.84 -8.65 -3.00
CA PHE A 107 -20.20 -9.23 -1.70
C PHE A 107 -19.15 -10.22 -1.19
N MET A 108 -18.63 -11.08 -2.08
CA MET A 108 -17.55 -11.99 -1.70
C MET A 108 -16.29 -11.23 -1.29
N ALA A 109 -15.91 -10.18 -2.01
CA ALA A 109 -14.77 -9.34 -1.67
C ALA A 109 -14.95 -8.68 -0.30
N GLU A 110 -16.12 -8.09 -0.03
CA GLU A 110 -16.45 -7.48 1.27
C GLU A 110 -16.37 -8.49 2.42
N ASP A 111 -16.90 -9.70 2.23
CA ASP A 111 -16.85 -10.77 3.24
C ASP A 111 -15.42 -11.26 3.47
N ILE A 112 -14.62 -11.42 2.42
CA ILE A 112 -13.21 -11.81 2.53
C ILE A 112 -12.42 -10.74 3.29
N VAL A 113 -12.62 -9.46 2.99
CA VAL A 113 -11.96 -8.33 3.67
C VAL A 113 -12.34 -8.29 5.15
N ARG A 114 -13.61 -8.53 5.46
CA ARG A 114 -14.11 -8.60 6.84
C ARG A 114 -13.47 -9.77 7.60
N GLU A 115 -13.47 -10.95 6.99
CA GLU A 115 -12.89 -12.14 7.59
C GLU A 115 -11.36 -12.02 7.71
N ALA A 116 -10.69 -11.33 6.78
CA ALA A 116 -9.24 -11.07 6.86
C ALA A 116 -8.87 -10.09 7.99
N GLY A 117 -9.85 -9.52 8.69
CA GLY A 117 -9.65 -8.64 9.84
C GLY A 117 -9.52 -7.16 9.50
N TYR A 118 -9.72 -6.77 8.23
CA TYR A 118 -9.46 -5.41 7.76
C TYR A 118 -10.63 -4.43 8.01
N MET A 119 -11.88 -4.91 7.98
CA MET A 119 -13.10 -4.12 8.21
C MET A 119 -14.05 -4.80 9.20
N LEU A 120 -13.60 -4.99 10.44
CA LEU A 120 -14.48 -5.40 11.54
C LEU A 120 -14.76 -4.20 12.45
N PRO A 121 -16.01 -4.00 12.93
CA PRO A 121 -16.35 -2.86 13.77
C PRO A 121 -15.44 -2.66 15.00
N GLN A 122 -14.83 -3.73 15.51
CA GLN A 122 -13.92 -3.73 16.66
C GLN A 122 -12.42 -3.82 16.29
N SER A 123 -12.08 -3.74 15.01
CA SER A 123 -10.68 -3.75 14.53
C SER A 123 -9.97 -2.44 14.79
N GLN A 124 -8.64 -2.50 14.91
CA GLN A 124 -7.78 -1.32 15.05
C GLN A 124 -7.93 -0.36 13.85
N ASN A 125 -8.00 -0.90 12.62
CA ASN A 125 -8.25 -0.11 11.40
C ASN A 125 -9.55 0.71 11.49
N THR A 126 -10.61 0.14 12.08
CA THR A 126 -11.88 0.87 12.27
C THR A 126 -11.73 1.97 13.31
N LYS A 127 -10.94 1.75 14.36
CA LYS A 127 -10.64 2.77 15.36
C LYS A 127 -9.81 3.91 14.77
N GLU A 128 -8.74 3.61 14.05
CA GLU A 128 -7.90 4.60 13.36
C GLU A 128 -8.71 5.41 12.35
N PHE A 129 -9.59 4.75 11.61
CA PHE A 129 -10.53 5.45 10.73
C PHE A 129 -11.42 6.42 11.52
N LEU A 130 -12.08 5.96 12.60
CA LEU A 130 -12.94 6.79 13.45
C LEU A 130 -12.16 7.93 14.13
N GLU A 131 -10.92 7.70 14.55
CA GLU A 131 -10.01 8.72 15.10
C GLU A 131 -9.62 9.75 14.03
N SER A 132 -9.31 9.30 12.81
CA SER A 132 -8.98 10.20 11.68
C SER A 132 -10.15 11.13 11.33
N LEU A 133 -11.39 10.66 11.53
CA LEU A 133 -12.59 11.48 11.33
C LEU A 133 -12.71 12.60 12.37
N LEU A 134 -12.11 12.46 13.55
CA LEU A 134 -12.07 13.50 14.58
C LEU A 134 -10.93 14.51 14.37
N VAL A 135 -9.84 14.11 13.70
CA VAL A 135 -8.68 14.98 13.42
C VAL A 135 -8.91 15.88 12.20
N LYS A 136 -9.63 15.39 11.18
CA LYS A 136 -9.91 16.15 9.96
C LYS A 136 -11.00 17.20 10.18
N LYS A 137 -10.89 18.36 9.50
CA LYS A 137 -11.95 19.38 9.50
C LYS A 137 -13.17 18.84 8.75
N GLN A 138 -14.22 18.49 9.50
CA GLN A 138 -15.43 17.89 8.94
C GLN A 138 -16.43 18.95 8.44
N PRO A 139 -17.33 18.58 7.52
CA PRO A 139 -18.44 19.44 7.09
C PRO A 139 -19.39 19.82 8.24
N GLU A 140 -20.14 20.90 8.05
CA GLU A 140 -21.16 21.36 8.99
C GLU A 140 -22.27 20.29 9.12
N GLY A 141 -22.61 19.88 10.34
CA GLY A 141 -23.59 18.81 10.62
C GLY A 141 -23.00 17.40 10.80
N PHE A 142 -21.67 17.23 10.76
CA PHE A 142 -21.05 15.94 11.05
C PHE A 142 -21.30 15.49 12.50
N PRO A 143 -21.72 14.23 12.75
CA PRO A 143 -22.11 13.75 14.08
C PRO A 143 -20.89 13.36 14.93
N THR A 144 -20.05 14.34 15.29
CA THR A 144 -18.81 14.14 16.06
C THR A 144 -19.04 13.40 17.38
N GLU A 145 -20.13 13.70 18.09
CA GLU A 145 -20.46 13.04 19.37
C GLU A 145 -20.82 11.56 19.20
N LEU A 146 -21.38 11.18 18.05
CA LEU A 146 -21.66 9.78 17.75
C LEU A 146 -20.36 9.00 17.49
N VAL A 147 -19.40 9.61 16.80
CA VAL A 147 -18.07 9.02 16.55
C VAL A 147 -17.33 8.78 17.87
N LYS A 148 -17.36 9.74 18.80
CA LYS A 148 -16.79 9.58 20.15
C LYS A 148 -17.47 8.46 20.94
N LYS A 149 -18.81 8.40 20.87
CA LYS A 149 -19.58 7.33 21.53
C LYS A 149 -19.25 5.95 20.96
N LEU A 150 -19.08 5.85 19.64
CA LEU A 150 -18.64 4.62 18.98
C LEU A 150 -17.23 4.24 19.47
N LEU A 151 -16.26 5.15 19.42
CA LEU A 151 -14.90 4.90 19.92
C LEU A 151 -14.87 4.39 21.38
N ASN A 152 -15.66 5.00 22.27
CA ASN A 152 -15.76 4.57 23.67
C ASN A 152 -16.46 3.20 23.85
N SER A 153 -17.31 2.80 22.91
CA SER A 153 -18.00 1.51 22.93
C SER A 153 -17.15 0.35 22.41
N LEU A 154 -16.11 0.64 21.62
CA LEU A 154 -15.15 -0.33 21.12
C LEU A 154 -14.11 -0.64 22.20
N LYS A 155 -14.45 -1.54 23.14
CA LYS A 155 -13.49 -2.05 24.13
C LYS A 155 -12.54 -3.04 23.45
N ASN A 156 -11.29 -2.65 23.23
CA ASN A 156 -10.22 -3.60 22.96
C ASN A 156 -8.88 -3.07 23.47
N GLU A 157 -8.25 -3.86 24.36
CA GLU A 157 -6.82 -3.84 24.64
C GLU A 157 -6.14 -4.64 23.52
N TYR A 158 -6.09 -4.08 22.32
CA TYR A 158 -5.24 -4.63 21.26
C TYR A 158 -3.86 -3.99 21.42
N ILE A 159 -2.92 -4.74 22.00
CA ILE A 159 -1.50 -4.44 21.81
C ILE A 159 -1.23 -4.85 20.37
N SER A 160 -1.08 -3.87 19.48
CA SER A 160 -0.42 -4.14 18.21
C SER A 160 0.97 -4.68 18.57
N GLU A 161 1.18 -5.98 18.43
CA GLU A 161 2.48 -6.42 17.94
C GLU A 161 2.56 -5.92 16.50
N GLU A 162 2.73 -4.61 16.33
CA GLU A 162 3.65 -4.17 15.30
C GLU A 162 4.92 -4.96 15.61
N LYS A 163 5.15 -6.04 14.86
CA LYS A 163 6.52 -6.44 14.58
C LYS A 163 7.07 -5.31 13.72
N ASN A 164 7.37 -4.20 14.40
CA ASN A 164 8.21 -3.14 13.92
C ASN A 164 9.60 -3.80 13.86
N MET A 165 9.81 -4.59 12.80
CA MET A 165 11.03 -5.33 12.59
C MET A 165 12.10 -4.26 12.45
N LYS A 166 13.00 -4.21 13.43
CA LYS A 166 14.09 -3.23 13.48
C LYS A 166 14.77 -3.20 12.12
N LYS A 167 14.72 -2.03 11.48
CA LYS A 167 15.38 -1.80 10.20
C LYS A 167 16.77 -1.29 10.51
N TYR A 168 17.79 -1.84 9.85
CA TYR A 168 19.16 -1.42 10.03
C TYR A 168 19.75 -1.01 8.69
N ARG A 169 20.36 0.18 8.61
CA ARG A 169 21.01 0.69 7.40
C ARG A 169 22.50 0.49 7.49
N CYS A 170 23.10 -0.11 6.46
CA CYS A 170 24.56 -0.17 6.33
C CYS A 170 25.12 1.22 6.03
N THR A 171 26.00 1.74 6.87
CA THR A 171 26.60 3.07 6.72
C THR A 171 27.54 3.18 5.50
N VAL A 172 28.00 2.05 4.98
CA VAL A 172 28.93 2.01 3.83
C VAL A 172 28.22 1.99 2.48
N CYS A 173 27.10 1.26 2.36
CA CYS A 173 26.43 1.06 1.06
C CYS A 173 24.93 1.34 1.05
N GLY A 174 24.36 1.72 2.19
CA GLY A 174 22.94 2.06 2.32
C GLY A 174 21.97 0.87 2.28
N TYR A 175 22.45 -0.37 2.29
CA TYR A 175 21.56 -1.54 2.36
C TYR A 175 20.72 -1.53 3.64
N ILE A 176 19.41 -1.72 3.52
CA ILE A 176 18.48 -1.83 4.65
C ILE A 176 18.22 -3.31 4.92
N HIS A 177 18.56 -3.78 6.11
CA HIS A 177 18.23 -5.09 6.66
C HIS A 177 16.99 -4.96 7.54
N GLU A 178 16.02 -5.86 7.38
CA GLU A 178 14.82 -5.89 8.21
C GLU A 178 14.88 -7.11 9.13
N GLY A 179 14.86 -6.90 10.45
CA GLY A 179 14.96 -7.95 11.46
C GLY A 179 16.26 -7.87 12.28
N ASP A 180 16.45 -8.83 13.19
CA ASP A 180 17.59 -8.81 14.11
C ASP A 180 18.92 -8.97 13.36
N LEU A 181 19.91 -8.17 13.77
CA LEU A 181 21.31 -8.31 13.34
C LEU A 181 22.03 -9.28 14.25
N THR A 182 22.42 -10.44 13.73
CA THR A 182 23.37 -11.33 14.41
C THR A 182 24.80 -10.79 14.26
N GLU A 183 25.69 -11.09 15.20
CA GLU A 183 27.10 -10.62 15.16
C GLU A 183 27.83 -11.08 13.88
N ASP A 184 27.46 -12.25 13.35
CA ASP A 184 28.01 -12.82 12.13
C ASP A 184 27.40 -12.26 10.83
N PHE A 185 26.41 -11.37 10.92
CA PHE A 185 25.74 -10.85 9.74
C PHE A 185 26.72 -10.02 8.89
N LYS A 186 26.72 -10.28 7.58
CA LYS A 186 27.51 -9.53 6.60
C LYS A 186 26.58 -8.90 5.59
N CYS A 187 26.78 -7.60 5.36
CA CYS A 187 25.99 -6.85 4.40
C CYS A 187 26.00 -7.56 3.02
N PRO A 188 24.84 -7.90 2.44
CA PRO A 188 24.79 -8.59 1.15
C PRO A 188 25.41 -7.77 0.01
N ARG A 189 25.39 -6.42 0.11
CA ARG A 189 25.93 -5.52 -0.90
C ARG A 189 27.44 -5.29 -0.80
N CYS A 190 27.94 -4.86 0.36
CA CYS A 190 29.35 -4.46 0.52
C CYS A 190 30.18 -5.42 1.38
N LYS A 191 29.59 -6.50 1.87
CA LYS A 191 30.23 -7.53 2.72
C LYS A 191 30.78 -7.05 4.07
N GLN A 192 30.52 -5.79 4.42
CA GLN A 192 30.87 -5.24 5.73
C GLN A 192 30.11 -5.97 6.86
N PRO A 193 30.72 -6.12 8.05
CA PRO A 193 30.11 -6.83 9.17
C PRO A 193 28.92 -6.05 9.76
N ALA A 194 28.18 -6.71 10.65
CA ALA A 194 27.03 -6.13 11.38
C ALA A 194 27.36 -4.81 12.09
N SER A 195 28.62 -4.61 12.51
CA SER A 195 29.07 -3.36 13.14
C SER A 195 29.00 -2.14 12.22
N ALA A 196 28.88 -2.32 10.91
CA ALA A 196 28.70 -1.24 9.94
C ALA A 196 27.22 -0.87 9.71
N PHE A 197 26.31 -1.34 10.57
CA PHE A 197 24.88 -1.04 10.48
C PHE A 197 24.43 -0.14 11.62
N GLU A 198 23.61 0.85 11.29
CA GLU A 198 22.93 1.73 12.23
C GLU A 198 21.42 1.42 12.23
N LEU A 199 20.77 1.53 13.39
CA LEU A 199 19.33 1.34 13.50
C LEU A 199 18.62 2.51 12.80
N VAL A 200 17.72 2.17 11.87
CA VAL A 200 16.80 3.12 11.26
C VAL A 200 15.60 3.20 12.18
N GLU A 201 15.52 4.27 12.96
CA GLU A 201 14.28 4.63 13.64
C GLU A 201 13.22 4.91 12.56
N GLU A 202 12.07 4.24 12.64
CA GLU A 202 10.92 4.57 11.80
C GLU A 202 10.44 5.98 12.17
N LYS A 203 11.02 6.99 11.51
CA LYS A 203 10.37 8.29 11.45
C LYS A 203 9.08 8.08 10.66
N ALA A 204 7.96 8.47 11.29
CA ALA A 204 6.67 8.63 10.64
C ALA A 204 6.86 9.30 9.27
N GLU A 205 5.99 8.95 8.30
CA GLU A 205 5.93 9.50 6.94
C GLU A 205 6.55 10.91 6.89
N SER A 206 7.53 11.13 6.01
CA SER A 206 8.30 12.38 5.95
C SER A 206 7.40 13.57 5.62
N VAL A 207 6.71 14.09 6.63
CA VAL A 207 5.84 15.25 6.51
C VAL A 207 6.73 16.45 6.27
N ASN A 208 6.44 17.22 5.21
CA ASN A 208 7.11 18.48 4.97
C ASN A 208 6.88 19.43 6.16
N LYS A 209 7.89 19.57 7.02
CA LYS A 209 7.87 20.45 8.20
C LYS A 209 7.71 21.93 7.86
N TYR A 210 7.87 22.30 6.59
CA TYR A 210 7.79 23.66 6.10
C TYR A 210 6.47 23.99 5.40
N ALA A 211 5.51 23.06 5.37
CA ALA A 211 4.25 23.20 4.64
C ALA A 211 3.55 24.55 4.92
N GLY A 212 3.20 25.29 3.87
CA GLY A 212 2.51 26.58 3.92
C GLY A 212 3.41 27.78 4.23
N THR A 213 4.73 27.59 4.36
CA THR A 213 5.66 28.68 4.67
C THR A 213 6.35 29.24 3.42
N LYS A 214 6.93 30.44 3.53
CA LYS A 214 7.84 30.96 2.49
C LYS A 214 9.09 30.08 2.33
N THR A 215 9.51 29.39 3.38
CA THR A 215 10.67 28.51 3.36
C THR A 215 10.41 27.29 2.48
N GLU A 216 9.21 26.70 2.52
CA GLU A 216 8.84 25.62 1.59
C GLU A 216 8.98 26.08 0.14
N LYS A 217 8.45 27.26 -0.19
CA LYS A 217 8.60 27.82 -1.55
C LYS A 217 10.07 28.06 -1.91
N ASN A 218 10.87 28.62 -1.01
CA ASN A 218 12.29 28.82 -1.25
C ASN A 218 13.03 27.50 -1.51
N LEU A 219 12.67 26.43 -0.78
CA LEU A 219 13.24 25.10 -0.98
C LEU A 219 12.82 24.48 -2.32
N GLN A 220 11.55 24.65 -2.72
CA GLN A 220 11.05 24.22 -4.04
C GLN A 220 11.76 24.97 -5.17
N ASP A 221 11.91 26.29 -5.03
CA ASP A 221 12.62 27.13 -6.00
C ASP A 221 14.10 26.73 -6.09
N ALA A 222 14.75 26.46 -4.95
CA ALA A 222 16.13 25.96 -4.91
C ALA A 222 16.25 24.59 -5.58
N PHE A 223 15.37 23.63 -5.26
CA PHE A 223 15.35 22.31 -5.88
C PHE A 223 15.17 22.39 -7.41
N ALA A 224 14.24 23.24 -7.87
CA ALA A 224 14.04 23.49 -9.29
C ALA A 224 15.28 24.12 -9.96
N GLY A 225 15.90 25.10 -9.31
CA GLY A 225 17.11 25.76 -9.78
C GLY A 225 18.30 24.80 -9.93
N GLU A 226 18.59 24.01 -8.89
CA GLU A 226 19.68 23.03 -8.89
C GLU A 226 19.45 21.90 -9.93
N SER A 227 18.20 21.45 -10.07
CA SER A 227 17.82 20.44 -11.07
C SER A 227 18.02 20.94 -12.50
N GLN A 228 17.70 22.22 -12.76
CA GLN A 228 17.97 22.86 -14.04
C GLN A 228 19.48 23.08 -14.26
N ALA A 229 20.23 23.46 -13.23
CA ALA A 229 21.67 23.67 -13.29
C ALA A 229 22.41 22.39 -13.66
N ARG A 230 22.12 21.26 -12.98
CA ARG A 230 22.64 19.93 -13.30
C ARG A 230 22.50 19.59 -14.79
N ASN A 231 21.30 19.73 -15.34
CA ASN A 231 21.03 19.39 -16.74
C ASN A 231 21.79 20.31 -17.70
N LYS A 232 21.75 21.64 -17.46
CA LYS A 232 22.50 22.61 -18.27
C LYS A 232 24.00 22.30 -18.29
N TYR A 233 24.61 22.06 -17.13
CA TYR A 233 26.04 21.77 -17.03
C TYR A 233 26.41 20.46 -17.73
N THR A 234 25.55 19.46 -17.66
CA THR A 234 25.74 18.21 -18.44
C THR A 234 25.71 18.48 -19.95
N TYR A 235 24.81 19.36 -20.43
CA TYR A 235 24.77 19.74 -21.84
C TYR A 235 26.00 20.57 -22.26
N PHE A 236 26.46 21.47 -21.40
CA PHE A 236 27.66 22.28 -21.65
C PHE A 236 28.92 21.42 -21.69
N ALA A 237 29.01 20.38 -20.86
CA ALA A 237 30.10 19.41 -20.93
C ALA A 237 30.19 18.75 -22.31
N ASN A 238 29.06 18.31 -22.87
CA ASN A 238 29.02 17.72 -24.21
C ASN A 238 29.48 18.70 -25.31
N ILE A 239 29.16 19.99 -25.16
CA ILE A 239 29.63 21.03 -26.09
C ILE A 239 31.15 21.21 -25.94
N ALA A 240 31.64 21.39 -24.71
CA ALA A 240 33.06 21.54 -24.42
C ALA A 240 33.88 20.37 -24.94
N GLN A 241 33.38 19.14 -24.80
CA GLN A 241 34.00 17.94 -25.35
C GLN A 241 34.05 17.97 -26.90
N ARG A 242 32.96 18.34 -27.57
CA ARG A 242 32.92 18.47 -29.04
C ARG A 242 33.88 19.54 -29.55
N GLU A 243 34.13 20.58 -28.77
CA GLU A 243 35.09 21.65 -29.05
C GLU A 243 36.54 21.29 -28.69
N GLY A 244 36.78 20.12 -28.09
CA GLY A 244 38.10 19.62 -27.71
C GLY A 244 38.63 20.13 -26.36
N TYR A 245 37.77 20.74 -25.53
CA TYR A 245 38.12 21.20 -24.19
C TYR A 245 37.80 20.13 -23.13
N ASP A 246 38.53 19.01 -23.15
CA ASP A 246 38.27 17.86 -22.28
C ASP A 246 38.27 18.22 -20.78
N GLN A 247 39.22 19.05 -20.34
CA GLN A 247 39.27 19.49 -18.93
C GLN A 247 38.02 20.29 -18.54
N LEU A 248 37.51 21.15 -19.42
CA LEU A 248 36.30 21.92 -19.14
C LEU A 248 35.06 21.02 -19.11
N SER A 249 34.99 20.02 -20.00
CA SER A 249 33.94 19.01 -19.97
C SER A 249 33.90 18.28 -18.62
N GLU A 250 35.05 17.79 -18.14
CA GLU A 250 35.14 17.11 -16.83
C GLU A 250 34.77 18.03 -15.66
N ILE A 251 35.17 19.30 -15.70
CA ILE A 251 34.78 20.28 -14.68
C ILE A 251 33.26 20.49 -14.70
N PHE A 252 32.65 20.63 -15.87
CA PHE A 252 31.18 20.75 -15.97
C PHE A 252 30.46 19.52 -15.43
N LEU A 253 30.92 18.31 -15.75
CA LEU A 253 30.34 17.07 -15.23
C LEU A 253 30.48 16.96 -13.71
N LYS A 254 31.64 17.34 -13.17
CA LYS A 254 31.86 17.41 -11.72
C LYS A 254 30.89 18.39 -11.06
N THR A 255 30.73 19.59 -11.61
CA THR A 255 29.79 20.59 -11.09
C THR A 255 28.35 20.08 -11.21
N ALA A 256 27.96 19.46 -12.32
CA ALA A 256 26.63 18.86 -12.47
C ALA A 256 26.34 17.80 -11.39
N ARG A 257 27.35 17.01 -11.01
CA ARG A 257 27.23 16.04 -9.91
C ARG A 257 27.07 16.73 -8.55
N ASN A 258 27.73 17.86 -8.32
CA ASN A 258 27.53 18.65 -7.11
C ASN A 258 26.10 19.22 -7.03
N GLU A 259 25.57 19.79 -8.12
CA GLU A 259 24.20 20.33 -8.12
C GLU A 259 23.14 19.23 -7.95
N GLN A 260 23.43 18.01 -8.43
CA GLN A 260 22.58 16.86 -8.12
C GLN A 260 22.52 16.59 -6.61
N GLU A 261 23.62 16.75 -5.89
CA GLU A 261 23.66 16.56 -4.44
C GLU A 261 23.00 17.71 -3.69
N HIS A 262 23.17 18.96 -4.14
CA HIS A 262 22.45 20.11 -3.61
C HIS A 262 20.93 19.93 -3.76
N ALA A 263 20.46 19.53 -4.96
CA ALA A 263 19.06 19.21 -5.20
C ALA A 263 18.55 18.10 -4.28
N ARG A 264 19.35 17.04 -4.06
CA ARG A 264 18.98 15.93 -3.16
C ARG A 264 18.74 16.42 -1.73
N ILE A 265 19.60 17.29 -1.20
CA ILE A 265 19.47 17.87 0.14
C ILE A 265 18.13 18.62 0.28
N TRP A 266 17.81 19.49 -0.68
CA TRP A 266 16.55 20.26 -0.64
C TRP A 266 15.31 19.38 -0.80
N PHE A 267 15.37 18.38 -1.66
CA PHE A 267 14.28 17.43 -1.85
C PHE A 267 14.05 16.54 -0.63
N GLU A 268 15.12 16.16 0.08
CA GLU A 268 15.04 15.47 1.37
C GLU A 268 14.40 16.33 2.45
N GLU A 269 14.79 17.61 2.57
CA GLU A 269 14.19 18.57 3.51
C GLU A 269 12.69 18.82 3.26
N LEU A 270 12.26 18.73 2.00
CA LEU A 270 10.85 18.78 1.59
C LEU A 270 10.08 17.48 1.84
N GLY A 271 10.75 16.41 2.30
CA GLY A 271 10.13 15.10 2.51
C GLY A 271 9.84 14.33 1.22
N GLY A 272 10.53 14.65 0.11
CA GLY A 272 10.31 14.02 -1.20
C GLY A 272 10.95 12.64 -1.37
N LEU A 273 11.76 12.18 -0.41
CA LEU A 273 12.45 10.89 -0.48
C LEU A 273 11.78 9.84 0.42
N GLY A 274 11.06 8.91 -0.21
CA GLY A 274 10.44 7.75 0.46
C GLY A 274 11.19 6.43 0.23
N ASN A 275 10.50 5.32 0.54
CA ASN A 275 10.95 3.99 0.16
C ASN A 275 10.78 3.75 -1.36
N THR A 276 11.29 2.64 -1.89
CA THR A 276 11.22 2.36 -3.34
C THR A 276 9.79 2.33 -3.89
N ALA A 277 8.84 1.76 -3.15
CA ALA A 277 7.44 1.72 -3.58
C ALA A 277 6.83 3.12 -3.65
N GLY A 278 7.00 3.93 -2.60
CA GLY A 278 6.53 5.32 -2.56
C GLY A 278 7.17 6.18 -3.66
N ASN A 279 8.47 6.03 -3.90
CA ASN A 279 9.15 6.77 -4.96
C ASN A 279 8.68 6.36 -6.37
N LEU A 280 8.40 5.06 -6.60
CA LEU A 280 7.84 4.58 -7.87
C LEU A 280 6.42 5.10 -8.10
N LEU A 281 5.61 5.17 -7.05
CA LEU A 281 4.27 5.75 -7.11
C LEU A 281 4.33 7.24 -7.44
N ALA A 282 5.14 8.01 -6.70
CA ALA A 282 5.33 9.44 -6.94
C ALA A 282 5.84 9.72 -8.37
N ALA A 283 6.76 8.90 -8.88
CA ALA A 283 7.21 8.99 -10.27
C ALA A 283 6.06 8.71 -11.25
N ALA A 284 5.28 7.64 -11.06
CA ALA A 284 4.16 7.32 -11.95
C ALA A 284 3.07 8.41 -11.95
N GLU A 285 2.78 9.02 -10.80
CA GLU A 285 1.83 10.13 -10.70
C GLU A 285 2.34 11.40 -11.36
N GLY A 286 3.63 11.72 -11.22
CA GLY A 286 4.28 12.81 -11.94
C GLY A 286 4.18 12.63 -13.45
N GLU A 287 4.60 11.47 -13.97
CA GLU A 287 4.51 11.14 -15.40
C GLU A 287 3.05 11.23 -15.90
N ASN A 288 2.08 10.72 -15.13
CA ASN A 288 0.66 10.80 -15.47
C ASN A 288 0.18 12.24 -15.65
N TYR A 289 0.52 13.12 -14.69
CA TYR A 289 0.19 14.54 -14.78
C TYR A 289 0.83 15.18 -16.01
N GLU A 290 2.09 14.84 -16.32
CA GLU A 290 2.80 15.40 -17.45
C GLU A 290 2.11 15.09 -18.78
N TRP A 291 1.73 13.84 -19.05
CA TRP A 291 1.15 13.49 -20.36
C TRP A 291 -0.36 13.73 -20.47
N THR A 292 -1.11 13.69 -19.36
CA THR A 292 -2.58 13.89 -19.39
C THR A 292 -2.99 15.36 -19.33
N ASP A 293 -2.22 16.21 -18.66
CA ASP A 293 -2.57 17.62 -18.42
C ASP A 293 -1.48 18.56 -18.96
N MET A 294 -0.26 18.50 -18.42
CA MET A 294 0.77 19.51 -18.67
C MET A 294 1.13 19.62 -20.16
N TYR A 295 1.55 18.52 -20.80
CA TYR A 295 1.96 18.53 -22.21
C TYR A 295 0.77 18.64 -23.16
N ASP A 296 -0.42 18.16 -22.79
CA ASP A 296 -1.64 18.35 -23.60
C ASP A 296 -2.00 19.83 -23.68
N ARG A 297 -2.00 20.53 -22.53
CA ARG A 297 -2.18 21.98 -22.47
C ARG A 297 -1.08 22.72 -23.24
N PHE A 298 0.20 22.42 -22.99
CA PHE A 298 1.30 23.08 -23.68
C PHE A 298 1.26 22.91 -25.20
N ALA A 299 0.83 21.74 -25.67
CA ALA A 299 0.63 21.50 -27.09
C ALA A 299 -0.52 22.32 -27.67
N LYS A 300 -1.62 22.51 -26.93
CA LYS A 300 -2.74 23.36 -27.33
C LYS A 300 -2.34 24.83 -27.38
N ASP A 301 -1.72 25.34 -26.32
CA ASP A 301 -1.22 26.73 -26.24
C ASP A 301 -0.26 27.01 -27.41
N ALA A 302 0.71 26.13 -27.64
CA ALA A 302 1.66 26.26 -28.75
C ALA A 302 0.98 26.22 -30.14
N GLU A 303 -0.10 25.46 -30.31
CA GLU A 303 -0.87 25.42 -31.56
C GLU A 303 -1.65 26.71 -31.78
N GLU A 304 -2.29 27.24 -30.72
CA GLU A 304 -3.04 28.50 -30.74
C GLU A 304 -2.14 29.71 -31.04
N GLU A 305 -0.91 29.70 -30.52
CA GLU A 305 0.11 30.71 -30.80
C GLU A 305 0.82 30.52 -32.16
N GLY A 306 0.51 29.46 -32.90
CA GLY A 306 1.04 29.20 -34.24
C GLY A 306 2.36 28.41 -34.29
N PHE A 307 2.87 27.93 -33.16
CA PHE A 307 4.09 27.12 -33.03
C PHE A 307 3.83 25.62 -33.26
N LYS A 308 3.30 25.26 -34.43
CA LYS A 308 2.83 23.89 -34.75
C LYS A 308 3.89 22.80 -34.59
N ASP A 309 5.13 23.08 -34.98
CA ASP A 309 6.23 22.12 -34.83
C ASP A 309 6.55 21.82 -33.36
N LEU A 310 6.43 22.83 -32.49
CA LEU A 310 6.64 22.68 -31.06
C LEU A 310 5.46 21.94 -30.41
N ALA A 311 4.22 22.26 -30.80
CA ALA A 311 3.03 21.52 -30.40
C ALA A 311 3.16 20.02 -30.74
N ALA A 312 3.61 19.71 -31.96
CA ALA A 312 3.86 18.32 -32.38
C ALA A 312 5.01 17.66 -31.60
N ARG A 313 6.01 18.41 -31.13
CA ARG A 313 7.05 17.88 -30.22
C ARG A 313 6.47 17.59 -28.84
N PHE A 314 5.70 18.49 -28.24
CA PHE A 314 5.06 18.25 -26.94
C PHE A 314 4.18 17.00 -26.95
N ARG A 315 3.35 16.80 -27.99
CA ARG A 315 2.53 15.58 -28.11
C ARG A 315 3.36 14.30 -28.21
N ARG A 316 4.53 14.36 -28.85
CA ARG A 316 5.46 13.21 -28.93
C ARG A 316 6.14 12.93 -27.60
N VAL A 317 6.53 13.96 -26.86
CA VAL A 317 7.07 13.82 -25.50
C VAL A 317 5.99 13.22 -24.58
N ALA A 318 4.76 13.72 -24.62
CA ALA A 318 3.63 13.14 -23.86
C ALA A 318 3.44 11.63 -24.11
N ALA A 319 3.57 11.18 -25.37
CA ALA A 319 3.47 9.76 -25.69
C ALA A 319 4.62 8.93 -25.08
N ILE A 320 5.80 9.52 -24.88
CA ILE A 320 6.94 8.89 -24.21
C ILE A 320 6.68 8.83 -22.70
N GLU A 321 6.23 9.91 -22.08
CA GLU A 321 5.96 9.94 -20.63
C GLU A 321 4.86 8.94 -20.23
N LYS A 322 3.88 8.70 -21.09
CA LYS A 322 2.93 7.59 -20.90
C LYS A 322 3.62 6.23 -20.74
N SER A 323 4.66 5.97 -21.54
CA SER A 323 5.44 4.73 -21.42
C SER A 323 6.28 4.67 -20.15
N HIS A 324 6.70 5.83 -19.62
CA HIS A 324 7.37 5.92 -18.32
C HIS A 324 6.40 5.59 -17.18
N GLU A 325 5.19 6.15 -17.19
CA GLU A 325 4.13 5.80 -16.23
C GLU A 325 3.87 4.28 -16.22
N GLU A 326 3.62 3.69 -17.40
CA GLU A 326 3.36 2.25 -17.54
C GLU A 326 4.50 1.41 -16.96
N ARG A 327 5.75 1.82 -17.21
CA ARG A 327 6.95 1.17 -16.66
C ARG A 327 6.99 1.29 -15.13
N TYR A 328 6.80 2.48 -14.57
CA TYR A 328 6.87 2.69 -13.12
C TYR A 328 5.74 1.95 -12.39
N ARG A 329 4.53 1.92 -12.94
CA ARG A 329 3.43 1.12 -12.37
C ARG A 329 3.72 -0.38 -12.39
N ALA A 330 4.30 -0.89 -13.47
CA ALA A 330 4.71 -2.30 -13.54
C ALA A 330 5.81 -2.63 -12.52
N LEU A 331 6.80 -1.74 -12.35
CA LEU A 331 7.84 -1.88 -11.34
C LEU A 331 7.28 -1.80 -9.91
N LEU A 332 6.35 -0.88 -9.65
CA LEU A 332 5.66 -0.75 -8.36
C LEU A 332 4.94 -2.05 -8.00
N LYS A 333 4.15 -2.58 -8.95
CA LYS A 333 3.49 -3.88 -8.77
C LYS A 333 4.48 -5.00 -8.46
N ASN A 334 5.64 -5.02 -9.12
CA ASN A 334 6.68 -6.02 -8.81
C ASN A 334 7.22 -5.87 -7.39
N VAL A 335 7.41 -4.64 -6.89
CA VAL A 335 7.88 -4.39 -5.52
C VAL A 335 6.83 -4.82 -4.50
N GLU A 336 5.57 -4.41 -4.68
CA GLU A 336 4.46 -4.71 -3.76
C GLU A 336 4.14 -6.21 -3.71
N MET A 337 4.25 -6.90 -4.84
CA MET A 337 4.00 -8.34 -4.96
C MET A 337 5.24 -9.19 -4.62
N GLN A 338 6.35 -8.58 -4.21
CA GLN A 338 7.65 -9.25 -4.00
C GLN A 338 8.16 -10.03 -5.23
N GLN A 339 7.75 -9.61 -6.44
CA GLN A 339 8.08 -10.24 -7.71
C GLN A 339 9.32 -9.65 -8.41
N VAL A 340 10.12 -8.84 -7.71
CA VAL A 340 11.38 -8.28 -8.25
C VAL A 340 12.39 -9.40 -8.51
N PHE A 341 12.47 -10.37 -7.61
CA PHE A 341 13.42 -11.50 -7.67
C PHE A 341 12.72 -12.86 -7.64
N GLU A 342 11.41 -12.87 -7.91
CA GLU A 342 10.56 -14.07 -7.94
C GLU A 342 9.48 -13.94 -9.01
N LYS A 343 9.20 -15.02 -9.73
CA LYS A 343 8.14 -15.12 -10.73
C LYS A 343 7.30 -16.37 -10.50
N GLY A 344 6.05 -16.35 -10.96
CA GLY A 344 5.13 -17.49 -10.83
C GLY A 344 5.60 -18.71 -11.64
N GLU A 345 6.20 -18.45 -12.80
CA GLU A 345 6.80 -19.44 -13.70
C GLU A 345 8.34 -19.38 -13.63
N GLU A 346 9.01 -20.38 -14.20
CA GLU A 346 10.46 -20.35 -14.30
C GLU A 346 10.92 -19.21 -15.21
N ALA A 347 11.89 -18.43 -14.74
CA ALA A 347 12.52 -17.37 -15.50
C ALA A 347 14.02 -17.62 -15.59
N MET A 348 14.64 -17.10 -16.66
CA MET A 348 16.09 -17.04 -16.76
C MET A 348 16.58 -15.77 -16.08
N TRP A 349 17.32 -15.93 -14.99
CA TRP A 349 17.92 -14.83 -14.25
C TRP A 349 19.37 -14.65 -14.69
N GLU A 350 19.77 -13.41 -14.89
CA GLU A 350 21.13 -13.02 -15.26
C GLU A 350 21.75 -12.16 -14.17
N CYS A 351 22.97 -12.51 -13.75
CA CYS A 351 23.74 -11.68 -12.83
C CYS A 351 24.42 -10.52 -13.56
N ARG A 352 23.98 -9.28 -13.33
CA ARG A 352 24.53 -8.07 -13.96
C ARG A 352 26.02 -7.80 -13.69
N ILE A 353 26.61 -8.48 -12.71
CA ILE A 353 28.04 -8.31 -12.37
C ILE A 353 28.94 -9.22 -13.20
N CYS A 354 28.51 -10.45 -13.52
CA CYS A 354 29.39 -11.45 -14.13
C CYS A 354 28.77 -12.23 -15.30
N GLY A 355 27.51 -11.94 -15.66
CA GLY A 355 26.78 -12.61 -16.75
C GLY A 355 26.34 -14.04 -16.43
N HIS A 356 26.42 -14.50 -15.18
CA HIS A 356 25.98 -15.84 -14.82
C HIS A 356 24.46 -15.99 -14.98
N PHE A 357 24.04 -17.02 -15.73
CA PHE A 357 22.64 -17.39 -15.92
C PHE A 357 22.22 -18.50 -14.96
N VAL A 358 21.01 -18.37 -14.41
CA VAL A 358 20.37 -19.40 -13.61
C VAL A 358 18.89 -19.47 -13.94
N MET A 359 18.39 -20.68 -14.18
CA MET A 359 16.97 -20.95 -14.39
C MET A 359 16.29 -21.22 -13.05
N GLY A 360 15.12 -20.63 -12.85
CA GLY A 360 14.27 -20.95 -11.72
C GLY A 360 13.19 -19.90 -11.45
N LYS A 361 12.28 -20.20 -10.53
CA LYS A 361 11.23 -19.24 -10.12
C LYS A 361 11.79 -18.04 -9.34
N LYS A 362 12.90 -18.22 -8.62
CA LYS A 362 13.53 -17.18 -7.80
C LYS A 362 14.98 -16.98 -8.21
N ALA A 363 15.47 -15.75 -8.19
CA ALA A 363 16.89 -15.47 -8.27
C ALA A 363 17.60 -16.00 -7.01
N PRO A 364 18.82 -16.53 -7.10
CA PRO A 364 19.54 -17.05 -5.95
C PRO A 364 19.95 -15.93 -4.98
N GLU A 365 19.95 -16.23 -3.68
CA GLU A 365 20.36 -15.25 -2.64
C GLU A 365 21.79 -14.74 -2.85
N VAL A 366 22.67 -15.60 -3.33
CA VAL A 366 24.07 -15.30 -3.65
C VAL A 366 24.40 -15.91 -5.01
N CYS A 367 25.00 -15.12 -5.89
CA CYS A 367 25.49 -15.61 -7.17
C CYS A 367 26.54 -16.71 -6.94
N PRO A 368 26.39 -17.92 -7.51
CA PRO A 368 27.31 -19.02 -7.27
C PRO A 368 28.70 -18.76 -7.86
N VAL A 369 28.82 -17.85 -8.84
CA VAL A 369 30.08 -17.48 -9.50
C VAL A 369 30.78 -16.35 -8.74
N CYS A 370 30.23 -15.13 -8.78
CA CYS A 370 30.90 -13.94 -8.25
C CYS A 370 30.62 -13.66 -6.77
N LYS A 371 29.75 -14.43 -6.12
CA LYS A 371 29.39 -14.31 -4.69
C LYS A 371 28.72 -12.99 -4.28
N TYR A 372 28.30 -12.16 -5.25
CA TYR A 372 27.46 -10.98 -5.01
C TYR A 372 25.99 -11.38 -4.74
N ALA A 373 25.26 -10.51 -4.05
CA ALA A 373 23.90 -10.79 -3.59
C ALA A 373 22.84 -10.77 -4.69
N LYS A 374 21.67 -11.30 -4.36
CA LYS A 374 20.45 -11.35 -5.19
C LYS A 374 20.09 -10.04 -5.89
N CYS A 375 20.36 -8.89 -5.27
CA CYS A 375 20.02 -7.57 -5.82
C CYS A 375 20.72 -7.21 -7.14
N PHE A 376 21.68 -8.02 -7.57
CA PHE A 376 22.36 -7.88 -8.86
C PHE A 376 21.78 -8.78 -9.96
N PHE A 377 20.82 -9.63 -9.65
CA PHE A 377 20.11 -10.42 -10.67
C PHE A 377 18.99 -9.61 -11.31
N GLU A 378 18.76 -9.86 -12.59
CA GLU A 378 17.60 -9.40 -13.33
C GLU A 378 17.08 -10.50 -14.27
N ILE A 379 15.92 -10.30 -14.87
CA ILE A 379 15.40 -11.23 -15.88
C ILE A 379 16.21 -10.99 -17.16
N ARG A 380 16.74 -12.06 -17.74
CA ARG A 380 17.42 -11.99 -19.04
C ARG A 380 16.44 -11.50 -20.10
N CYS A 381 16.82 -10.45 -20.81
CA CYS A 381 16.12 -9.96 -21.99
C CYS A 381 17.02 -10.14 -23.21
N GLU A 382 16.52 -10.77 -24.28
CA GLU A 382 17.24 -10.88 -25.55
C GLU A 382 16.71 -9.83 -26.52
N ASN A 383 17.61 -9.00 -27.04
CA ASN A 383 17.31 -7.90 -27.96
C ASN A 383 18.32 -7.78 -29.11
N TYR A 384 19.09 -8.84 -29.38
CA TYR A 384 20.11 -8.93 -30.43
C TYR A 384 19.83 -10.08 -31.39
#